data_AF-A0A182T302-F1
#
_entry.id   AF-A0A182T302-F1
#
_cell.length_a   1.000
_cell.length_b   1.000
_cell.length_c   1.000
_cell.angle_alpha   90.00
_cell.angle_beta   90.00
_cell.angle_gamma   90.00
#
_symmetry.space_group_name_H-M   'P 1'
#
loop_
_entity.id
_entity.type
_entity.pdbx_description
1 polymer ?
#
loop_
_entity_poly.entity_id
_entity_poly.type
_entity_poly.pdbx_seq_one_letter_code
_entity_poly.pdbx_strand_id
1 'polypeptide(L)'
;MNDEETLVFIDQIFRRKSLWDRRDDNYKNNTIKGDLWNEIAEVVEHPASLLKDKWSSLQSTYRKYRSNYKRSFVTGSGAEEIAYPTWFAYSAMRFLDSTTESGATQNTYYKDFNYPKLQKL
;
A
#
# COMPACT_ATOMS: atom_id res chain seq x y z
N MET A 1 3.19 2.80 18.81
CA MET A 1 2.26 3.42 17.86
C MET A 1 0.83 2.94 18.07
N ASN A 2 0.06 3.73 18.81
CA ASN A 2 -1.39 3.60 19.00
C ASN A 2 -2.16 4.11 17.75
N ASP A 3 -3.49 4.14 17.81
CA ASP A 3 -4.33 4.51 16.67
C ASP A 3 -4.17 6.00 16.27
N GLU A 4 -4.11 6.91 17.23
CA GLU A 4 -3.92 8.35 16.98
C GLU A 4 -2.55 8.64 16.35
N GLU A 5 -1.48 8.08 16.91
CA GLU A 5 -0.13 8.18 16.36
C GLU A 5 -0.06 7.55 14.96
N THR A 6 -0.80 6.46 14.73
CA THR A 6 -0.89 5.84 13.41
C THR A 6 -1.59 6.77 12.40
N LEU A 7 -2.64 7.50 12.80
CA LEU A 7 -3.30 8.47 11.93
C LEU A 7 -2.39 9.66 11.60
N VAL A 8 -1.67 10.19 12.58
CA VAL A 8 -0.65 11.24 12.35
C VAL A 8 0.43 10.74 11.40
N PHE A 9 0.92 9.52 11.60
CA PHE A 9 1.89 8.90 10.70
C PHE A 9 1.37 8.80 9.26
N ILE A 10 0.12 8.36 9.06
CA ILE A 10 -0.50 8.29 7.74
C ILE A 10 -0.63 9.67 7.09
N ASP A 11 -0.96 10.71 7.85
CA ASP A 11 -1.01 12.10 7.36
C ASP A 11 0.38 12.57 6.89
N GLN A 12 1.45 12.25 7.62
CA GLN A 12 2.82 12.58 7.23
C GLN A 12 3.24 11.90 5.93
N ILE A 13 2.81 10.65 5.71
CA ILE A 13 3.02 9.94 4.43
C ILE A 13 2.21 10.62 3.32
N PHE A 14 0.94 10.91 3.56
CA PHE A 14 0.05 11.53 2.57
C PHE A 14 0.64 12.83 1.99
N ARG A 15 1.20 13.70 2.84
CA ARG A 15 1.85 14.95 2.43
C ARG A 15 3.08 14.76 1.53
N ARG A 16 3.73 13.59 1.60
CA ARG A 16 4.98 13.27 0.90
C ARG A 16 4.72 12.32 -0.26
N LYS A 17 4.23 12.87 -1.36
CA LYS A 17 3.84 12.10 -2.58
C LYS A 17 4.92 11.16 -3.08
N SER A 18 6.19 11.55 -3.02
CA SER A 18 7.32 10.70 -3.45
C SER A 18 7.39 9.34 -2.73
N LEU A 19 6.76 9.18 -1.56
CA LEU A 19 6.70 7.92 -0.82
C LEU A 19 5.62 6.95 -1.33
N TRP A 20 4.54 7.45 -1.92
CA TRP A 20 3.34 6.64 -2.19
C TRP A 20 2.73 6.82 -3.59
N ASP A 21 2.93 7.96 -4.24
CA ASP A 21 2.42 8.24 -5.58
C ASP A 21 3.43 7.84 -6.65
N ARG A 22 3.06 6.85 -7.47
CA ARG A 22 3.89 6.34 -8.57
C ARG A 22 4.08 7.35 -9.70
N ARG A 23 3.23 8.39 -9.75
CA ARG A 23 3.27 9.47 -10.74
C ARG A 23 4.16 10.63 -10.30
N ASP A 24 4.63 10.62 -9.06
CA ASP A 24 5.59 11.62 -8.58
C ASP A 24 6.95 11.38 -9.22
N ASP A 25 7.56 12.44 -9.74
CA ASP A 25 8.85 12.34 -10.45
C ASP A 25 9.95 11.77 -9.54
N ASN A 26 9.88 12.03 -8.24
CA ASN A 26 10.85 11.56 -7.26
C ASN A 26 10.50 10.18 -6.70
N TYR A 27 9.43 9.52 -7.17
CA TYR A 27 9.06 8.19 -6.70
C TYR A 27 10.15 7.13 -6.92
N LYS A 28 11.01 7.28 -7.93
CA LYS A 28 12.13 6.35 -8.14
C LYS A 28 13.41 6.76 -7.41
N ASN A 29 13.44 7.94 -6.80
CA ASN A 29 14.63 8.47 -6.15
C ASN A 29 14.73 7.96 -4.71
N ASN A 30 15.58 6.95 -4.50
CA ASN A 30 15.79 6.34 -3.18
C ASN A 30 16.47 7.26 -2.17
N THR A 31 17.27 8.23 -2.63
CA THR A 31 17.91 9.22 -1.76
C THR A 31 16.84 10.13 -1.14
N ILE A 32 15.99 10.72 -1.99
CA ILE A 32 14.88 11.58 -1.53
C ILE A 32 13.95 10.79 -0.61
N LYS A 33 13.62 9.53 -0.95
CA LYS A 33 12.80 8.69 -0.06
C LYS A 33 13.48 8.48 1.29
N GLY A 34 14.80 8.24 1.31
CA GLY A 34 15.58 8.10 2.53
C GLY A 34 15.43 9.31 3.44
N ASP A 35 15.63 10.50 2.89
CA ASP A 35 15.52 11.77 3.62
C ASP A 35 14.10 12.00 4.14
N LEU A 36 13.09 11.78 3.30
CA LEU A 36 11.68 11.87 3.69
C LEU A 36 11.33 10.91 4.83
N TRP A 37 11.88 9.68 4.82
CA TRP A 37 11.67 8.74 5.92
C TRP A 37 12.32 9.20 7.23
N ASN A 38 13.48 9.85 7.16
CA ASN A 38 14.14 10.43 8.32
C ASN A 38 13.36 11.63 8.88
N GLU A 39 12.85 12.51 8.01
CA GLU A 39 11.97 13.60 8.45
C GLU A 39 10.72 13.10 9.17
N ILE A 40 10.06 12.07 8.65
CA ILE A 40 8.89 11.49 9.32
C ILE A 40 9.32 10.85 10.64
N ALA A 41 10.48 10.21 10.70
CA ALA A 41 11.01 9.63 11.92
C ALA A 41 11.22 10.66 13.04
N GLU A 42 11.66 11.87 12.68
CA GLU A 42 11.77 12.99 13.61
C GLU A 42 10.40 13.49 14.07
N VAL A 43 9.44 13.67 13.15
CA VAL A 43 8.11 14.20 13.48
C VAL A 43 7.28 13.22 14.33
N VAL A 44 7.37 11.93 14.04
CA VAL A 44 6.60 10.88 14.73
C VAL A 44 7.38 10.29 15.91
N GLU A 45 8.63 10.74 16.12
CA GLU A 45 9.53 10.28 17.19
C GLU A 45 9.72 8.75 17.21
N HIS A 46 9.80 8.14 16.01
CA HIS A 46 9.98 6.70 15.84
C HIS A 46 11.05 6.43 14.78
N PRO A 47 11.93 5.43 14.96
CA PRO A 47 12.94 5.08 13.96
C PRO A 47 12.36 4.83 12.56
N ALA A 48 13.02 5.37 11.54
CA ALA A 48 12.61 5.24 10.14
C ALA A 48 12.46 3.77 9.70
N SER A 49 13.25 2.84 10.25
CA SER A 49 13.12 1.40 10.00
C SER A 49 11.76 0.86 10.47
N LEU A 50 11.38 1.14 11.71
CA LEU A 50 10.09 0.73 12.27
C LEU A 50 8.91 1.36 11.52
N LEU A 51 9.05 2.60 11.08
CA LEU A 51 8.04 3.29 10.29
C LEU A 51 7.84 2.65 8.90
N LYS A 52 8.93 2.22 8.25
CA LYS A 52 8.85 1.48 6.96
C LYS A 52 8.13 0.15 7.13
N ASP A 53 8.43 -0.61 8.19
CA ASP A 53 7.78 -1.89 8.47
C ASP A 53 6.30 -1.71 8.83
N LYS A 54 6.00 -0.68 9.64
CA LYS A 54 4.63 -0.29 9.98
C LYS A 54 3.85 0.11 8.71
N TRP A 55 4.46 0.89 7.82
CA TRP A 55 3.83 1.29 6.56
C TRP A 55 3.51 0.09 5.67
N SER A 56 4.44 -0.86 5.51
CA SER A 56 4.21 -2.10 4.77
C SER A 56 3.02 -2.90 5.33
N SER A 57 2.95 -3.00 6.66
CA SER A 57 1.85 -3.65 7.38
C SER A 57 0.51 -2.94 7.14
N LEU A 58 0.48 -1.60 7.26
CA LEU A 58 -0.71 -0.78 7.01
C LEU A 58 -1.23 -0.94 5.57
N GLN A 59 -0.33 -0.89 4.58
CA GLN A 59 -0.72 -1.09 3.18
C GLN A 59 -1.30 -2.47 2.93
N SER A 60 -0.78 -3.51 3.59
CA SER A 60 -1.29 -4.88 3.47
C SER A 60 -2.70 -5.01 4.06
N THR A 61 -2.92 -4.44 5.24
CA THR A 61 -4.25 -4.35 5.86
C THR A 61 -5.22 -3.56 4.98
N TYR A 62 -4.80 -2.40 4.48
CA TYR A 62 -5.61 -1.57 3.58
C TYR A 62 -6.05 -2.34 2.32
N ARG A 63 -5.13 -3.04 1.65
CA ARG A 63 -5.45 -3.87 0.47
C ARG A 63 -6.48 -4.95 0.78
N LYS A 64 -6.41 -5.59 1.95
CA LYS A 64 -7.38 -6.60 2.39
C LYS A 64 -8.77 -6.00 2.57
N TYR A 65 -8.88 -4.90 3.32
CA TYR A 65 -10.17 -4.22 3.53
C TYR A 65 -10.76 -3.69 2.22
N ARG A 66 -9.92 -3.12 1.34
CA ARG A 66 -10.33 -2.67 0.02
C ARG A 66 -10.84 -3.81 -0.86
N SER A 67 -10.15 -4.95 -0.87
CA SER A 67 -10.58 -6.13 -1.65
C SER A 67 -11.92 -6.67 -1.15
N ASN A 68 -12.10 -6.78 0.18
CA ASN A 68 -13.37 -7.16 0.79
C ASN A 68 -14.49 -6.20 0.42
N TYR A 69 -14.25 -4.89 0.54
CA TYR A 69 -15.20 -3.85 0.17
C TYR A 69 -15.57 -3.91 -1.31
N LYS A 70 -14.61 -4.13 -2.23
CA LYS A 70 -14.93 -4.29 -3.66
C LYS A 70 -15.76 -5.54 -3.95
N ARG A 71 -15.49 -6.66 -3.27
CA ARG A 71 -16.23 -7.91 -3.47
C ARG A 71 -17.69 -7.84 -3.04
N SER A 72 -18.01 -7.06 -1.99
CA SER A 72 -19.40 -6.91 -1.55
C SER A 72 -20.31 -6.26 -2.59
N PHE A 73 -19.76 -5.52 -3.57
CA PHE A 73 -20.53 -4.97 -4.70
C PHE A 73 -20.82 -5.99 -5.81
N VAL A 74 -20.06 -7.09 -5.90
CA VAL A 74 -20.11 -8.04 -7.03
C VAL A 74 -20.98 -9.26 -6.71
N THR A 75 -21.12 -9.63 -5.44
CA THR A 75 -21.91 -10.79 -5.03
C THR A 75 -23.40 -10.43 -5.00
N GLY A 76 -24.13 -10.82 -6.05
CA GLY A 76 -25.60 -10.71 -6.17
C GLY A 76 -26.39 -11.65 -5.25
N SER A 77 -25.93 -11.86 -4.03
CA SER A 77 -26.63 -12.62 -2.99
C SER A 77 -27.20 -11.64 -1.98
N GLY A 78 -28.51 -11.40 -2.04
CA GLY A 78 -29.36 -10.91 -0.94
C GLY A 78 -28.89 -9.64 -0.23
N ALA A 79 -29.63 -8.56 -0.44
CA ALA A 79 -29.55 -7.36 0.37
C ALA A 79 -29.34 -7.67 1.86
N GLU A 80 -28.16 -7.33 2.40
CA GLU A 80 -27.98 -6.90 3.78
C GLU A 80 -26.59 -6.24 3.89
N GLU A 81 -26.63 -4.92 3.79
CA GLU A 81 -25.58 -3.92 4.07
C GLU A 81 -24.20 -4.10 3.38
N ILE A 82 -23.90 -3.16 2.47
CA ILE A 82 -22.51 -2.85 2.10
C ILE A 82 -21.79 -2.40 3.38
N ALA A 83 -21.10 -3.32 4.04
CA ALA A 83 -20.32 -3.00 5.23
C ALA A 83 -19.15 -2.09 4.81
N TYR A 84 -19.28 -0.80 5.13
CA TYR A 84 -18.15 0.11 5.06
C TYR A 84 -17.00 -0.44 5.92
N PRO A 85 -15.74 -0.38 5.45
CA PRO A 85 -14.61 -0.85 6.24
C PRO A 85 -14.55 -0.13 7.60
N THR A 86 -14.70 -0.87 8.68
CA THR A 86 -14.69 -0.36 10.07
C THR A 86 -13.29 -0.08 10.61
N TRP A 87 -12.25 -0.32 9.80
CA TRP A 87 -10.87 -0.13 10.23
C TRP A 87 -10.53 1.36 10.32
N PHE A 88 -10.07 1.81 11.50
CA PHE A 88 -9.86 3.22 11.82
C PHE A 88 -8.98 3.97 10.81
N ALA A 89 -7.96 3.29 10.26
CA ALA A 89 -7.04 3.88 9.29
C ALA A 89 -7.52 3.81 7.84
N TYR A 90 -8.63 3.12 7.56
CA TYR A 90 -9.09 2.89 6.19
C TYR A 90 -9.35 4.21 5.45
N SER A 91 -10.12 5.10 6.07
CA SER A 91 -10.44 6.42 5.52
C SER A 91 -9.19 7.26 5.28
N ALA A 92 -8.24 7.25 6.22
CA ALA A 92 -7.00 7.99 6.12
C ALA A 92 -6.09 7.49 4.99
N MET A 93 -6.17 6.20 4.63
CA MET A 93 -5.35 5.59 3.58
C MET A 93 -5.99 5.61 2.19
N ARG A 94 -7.20 6.17 2.03
CA ARG A 94 -7.92 6.18 0.74
C ARG A 94 -7.21 6.93 -0.38
N PHE A 95 -6.25 7.81 -0.07
CA PHE A 95 -5.44 8.47 -1.10
C PHE A 95 -4.68 7.48 -1.99
N LEU A 96 -4.40 6.27 -1.49
CA LEU A 96 -3.80 5.18 -2.24
C LEU A 96 -4.70 4.63 -3.35
N ASP A 97 -6.01 4.87 -3.31
CA ASP A 97 -6.92 4.43 -4.39
C ASP A 97 -6.46 4.97 -5.75
N SER A 98 -6.05 6.24 -5.77
CA SER A 98 -5.61 6.97 -6.97
C SER A 98 -4.34 6.43 -7.63
N THR A 99 -3.56 5.60 -6.92
CA THR A 99 -2.30 5.01 -7.42
C THR A 99 -2.44 3.56 -7.85
N THR A 100 -3.54 2.89 -7.46
CA THR A 100 -3.78 1.47 -7.79
C THR A 100 -4.37 1.23 -9.18
N GLU A 101 -4.82 2.28 -9.87
CA GLU A 101 -5.44 2.16 -11.19
C GLU A 101 -4.41 2.19 -12.34
N SER A 102 -3.13 2.49 -12.05
CA SER A 102 -2.07 2.54 -13.04
C SER A 102 -1.11 1.34 -12.94
N GLY A 103 -1.32 0.37 -13.83
CA GLY A 103 -0.30 -0.57 -14.27
C GLY A 103 -0.61 -2.03 -13.96
N ALA A 104 -1.07 -2.77 -14.97
CA ALA A 104 -0.95 -4.23 -14.99
C ALA A 104 0.47 -4.61 -14.58
N THR A 105 0.61 -5.45 -13.54
CA THR A 105 1.89 -6.05 -13.19
C THR A 105 2.32 -6.92 -14.37
N GLN A 106 3.20 -6.42 -15.23
CA GLN A 106 3.98 -7.32 -16.07
C GLN A 106 4.86 -8.11 -15.12
N ASN A 107 4.46 -9.36 -14.87
CA ASN A 107 5.21 -10.33 -14.12
C ASN A 107 6.59 -10.47 -14.78
N THR A 108 7.66 -10.01 -14.15
CA THR A 108 9.03 -10.14 -14.68
C THR A 108 9.66 -11.50 -14.42
N TYR A 109 8.92 -12.47 -13.88
CA TYR A 109 9.40 -13.85 -13.77
C TYR A 109 9.02 -14.68 -14.99
N TYR A 110 9.66 -14.48 -16.16
CA TYR A 110 9.90 -15.51 -17.21
C TYR A 110 10.90 -15.01 -18.27
N LYS A 111 12.07 -14.55 -17.84
CA LYS A 111 13.26 -14.56 -18.68
C LYS A 111 14.38 -15.19 -17.85
N ASP A 112 15.04 -16.18 -18.43
CA ASP A 112 16.36 -16.69 -18.01
C ASP A 112 16.46 -17.97 -17.17
N PHE A 113 15.55 -18.95 -17.28
CA PHE A 113 15.94 -20.34 -17.01
C PHE A 113 15.35 -21.34 -18.04
N ASN A 114 16.27 -21.89 -18.83
CA ASN A 114 16.07 -22.96 -19.79
C ASN A 114 15.82 -24.28 -19.03
N TYR A 115 14.56 -24.70 -18.89
CA TYR A 115 14.22 -26.05 -18.42
C TYR A 115 13.86 -26.95 -19.60
N PRO A 116 14.56 -28.09 -19.77
CA PRO A 116 14.27 -29.03 -20.83
C PRO A 116 12.88 -29.63 -20.63
N LYS A 117 12.11 -29.64 -21.72
CA LYS A 117 10.77 -30.24 -21.82
C LYS A 117 10.81 -31.68 -21.31
N LEU A 118 10.09 -31.98 -20.22
CA LEU A 118 9.71 -33.34 -19.89
C LEU A 118 8.69 -33.79 -20.95
N GLN A 119 9.16 -34.62 -21.88
CA GLN A 119 8.29 -35.33 -22.80
C GLN A 119 7.48 -36.36 -22.01
N LYS A 120 6.18 -36.34 -22.26
CA LYS A 120 5.23 -37.38 -21.89
C LYS A 120 5.73 -38.75 -22.34
N LEU A 121 5.71 -39.72 -21.44
CA LEU A 121 5.40 -41.13 -21.70
C LEU A 121 4.50 -41.61 -20.57
#